data_AF-A0AAE1M5J8-F1
#
_entry.id   AF-A0AAE1M5J8-F1
#
_cell.length_a   1.000
_cell.length_b   1.000
_cell.length_c   1.000
_cell.angle_alpha   90.00
_cell.angle_beta   90.00
_cell.angle_gamma   90.00
#
_symmetry.space_group_name_H-M   'P 1'
#
loop_
_entity.id
_entity.type
_entity.pdbx_description
1 polymer ?
#
loop_
_entity_poly.entity_id
_entity_poly.type
_entity_poly.pdbx_seq_one_letter_code
_entity_poly.pdbx_strand_id
1 'polypeptide(L)' 'MNSADTVFSHLVTNPTFHERTKHLDIDCHIVREKVQQGLIHLLPIKSEDQLTDIFTKALPPSSFAALLTKLGMLNIHSPA' A
#
# COMPACT_ATOMS: atom_id res chain seq x y z
N MET A 1 -3.40 -7.24 7.15
CA MET A 1 -2.55 -6.07 7.44
C MET A 1 -1.16 -6.43 6.98
N ASN A 2 -0.70 -5.80 5.90
CA ASN A 2 0.60 -6.11 5.31
C ASN A 2 1.73 -5.45 6.12
N SER A 3 2.94 -6.00 6.01
CA SER A 3 4.14 -5.41 6.63
C SER A 3 4.33 -3.93 6.25
N ALA A 4 4.01 -3.54 5.00
CA ALA A 4 4.14 -2.15 4.55
C ALA A 4 3.15 -1.17 5.21
N ASP A 5 1.88 -1.57 5.42
CA ASP A 5 0.88 -0.71 6.08
C ASP A 5 1.21 -0.54 7.56
N THR A 6 1.70 -1.62 8.18
CA THR A 6 2.20 -1.61 9.56
C THR A 6 3.42 -0.69 9.68
N VAL A 7 4.39 -0.79 8.76
CA VAL A 7 5.58 0.08 8.74
C VAL A 7 5.19 1.55 8.52
N PHE A 8 4.29 1.86 7.59
CA PHE A 8 3.81 3.23 7.38
C PHE A 8 3.09 3.78 8.62
N SER A 9 2.20 2.99 9.23
CA SER A 9 1.52 3.36 10.48
C SER A 9 2.51 3.61 11.64
N HIS A 10 3.57 2.81 11.73
CA HIS A 10 4.61 2.99 12.76
C HIS A 10 5.50 4.20 12.51
N LEU A 11 5.83 4.50 11.25
CA LEU A 11 6.52 5.71 10.87
C LEU A 11 5.67 6.93 11.26
N VAL A 12 4.38 6.94 10.92
CA VAL A 12 3.42 8.02 11.24
C VAL A 12 3.27 8.27 12.76
N THR A 13 3.59 7.29 13.60
CA THR A 13 3.44 7.41 15.06
C THR A 13 4.73 7.68 15.83
N ASN A 14 5.93 7.46 15.25
CA ASN A 14 7.20 7.69 15.94
C ASN A 14 8.04 8.79 15.25
N PRO A 15 8.15 10.01 15.85
CA PRO A 15 8.80 11.17 15.23
C PRO A 15 10.33 11.23 15.42
N THR A 16 10.96 10.31 16.14
CA THR A 16 12.40 10.39 16.40
C THR A 16 13.21 9.59 15.39
N PHE A 17 13.69 10.25 14.33
CA PHE A 17 14.86 9.77 13.58
C PHE A 17 15.85 10.91 13.29
N HIS A 18 17.05 10.79 13.87
CA HIS A 18 18.18 11.67 13.67
C HIS A 18 18.87 11.40 12.33
N GLU A 19 19.11 12.49 11.58
CA GLU A 19 20.16 12.75 10.59
C GLU A 19 20.33 11.88 9.32
N ARG A 20 19.85 10.64 9.22
CA ARG A 20 20.20 9.75 8.07
C ARG A 20 19.15 9.51 6.97
N THR A 21 17.97 10.17 7.00
CA THR A 21 16.85 9.83 6.09
C THR A 21 16.26 11.03 5.32
N LYS A 22 17.02 12.11 5.12
CA LYS A 22 16.51 13.39 4.57
C LYS A 22 15.76 13.34 3.22
N HIS A 23 15.91 12.31 2.39
CA HIS A 23 15.20 12.21 1.10
C HIS A 23 13.98 11.29 1.08
N LEU A 24 13.92 10.27 1.94
CA LEU A 24 12.75 9.41 2.12
C LEU A 24 11.71 10.05 3.06
N ASP A 25 12.14 11.02 3.87
CA ASP A 25 11.31 11.69 4.86
C ASP A 25 10.36 12.73 4.26
N ILE A 26 10.64 13.32 3.10
CA ILE A 26 9.83 14.45 2.59
C ILE A 26 8.42 14.00 2.24
N ASP A 27 8.27 12.92 1.46
CA ASP A 27 6.95 12.42 1.05
C ASP A 27 6.16 11.91 2.27
N CYS A 28 6.82 11.20 3.18
CA CYS A 28 6.19 10.73 4.43
C CYS A 28 5.76 11.90 5.32
N HIS A 29 6.60 12.95 5.43
CA HIS A 29 6.30 14.15 6.21
C HIS A 29 5.13 14.93 5.61
N ILE A 30 5.12 15.13 4.29
CA ILE A 30 4.02 15.79 3.58
C ILE A 30 2.73 15.00 3.76
N VAL A 31 2.73 13.69 3.50
CA VAL A 31 1.51 12.88 3.66
C VAL A 31 1.02 12.93 5.11
N ARG A 32 1.93 12.84 6.11
CA ARG A 32 1.56 12.97 7.51
C ARG A 32 0.99 14.35 7.84
N GLU A 33 1.62 15.42 7.39
CA GLU A 33 1.16 16.79 7.63
C GLU A 33 -0.24 16.97 7.05
N LYS A 34 -0.48 16.49 5.83
CA LYS A 34 -1.80 16.53 5.18
C LYS A 34 -2.85 15.68 5.92
N VAL A 35 -2.45 14.54 6.50
CA VAL A 35 -3.33 13.73 7.34
C VAL A 35 -3.65 14.44 8.66
N GLN A 36 -2.66 15.05 9.32
CA GLN A 36 -2.85 15.82 10.56
C GLN A 36 -3.70 17.09 10.34
N GLN A 37 -3.57 17.72 9.17
CA GLN A 37 -4.42 18.83 8.74
C GLN A 37 -5.84 18.39 8.37
N GLY A 38 -6.14 17.09 8.37
CA GLY A 38 -7.44 16.54 7.98
C GLY A 38 -7.74 16.64 6.49
N LEU A 39 -6.76 16.96 5.65
CA LEU A 39 -6.90 17.04 4.20
C LEU A 39 -6.92 15.66 3.54
N ILE A 40 -6.30 14.66 4.18
CA ILE A 40 -6.22 13.29 3.69
C ILE A 40 -6.59 12.34 4.83
N HIS A 41 -7.48 11.38 4.55
CA HIS A 41 -7.80 10.31 5.47
C HIS A 41 -7.25 8.98 4.96
N LEU A 42 -6.41 8.34 5.75
CA LEU A 42 -5.89 7.01 5.46
C LEU A 42 -6.92 5.98 5.90
N LEU A 43 -7.51 5.28 4.95
CA LEU A 43 -8.42 4.18 5.22
C LEU A 43 -7.64 2.86 5.10
N PRO A 44 -7.61 2.03 6.16
CA PRO A 44 -6.94 0.75 6.07
C PRO A 44 -7.71 -0.16 5.11
N ILE A 45 -7.01 -0.67 4.10
CA ILE A 45 -7.52 -1.69 3.19
C ILE A 45 -6.97 -3.04 3.65
N LYS A 46 -7.78 -4.10 3.56
CA LYS A 46 -7.29 -5.43 3.86
C LYS A 46 -6.29 -5.86 2.78
N SER A 47 -5.26 -6.59 3.18
CA SER A 47 -4.23 -7.11 2.27
C SER A 47 -4.79 -7.85 1.05
N GLU A 48 -5.87 -8.62 1.24
CA GLU A 48 -6.57 -9.38 0.20
C GLU A 48 -7.37 -8.52 -0.80
N ASP A 49 -7.56 -7.24 -0.47
CA ASP A 49 -8.26 -6.25 -1.27
C ASP A 49 -7.30 -5.20 -1.87
N GLN A 50 -6.02 -5.26 -1.53
CA GLN A 50 -5.00 -4.33 -1.99
C GLN A 50 -4.52 -4.73 -3.40
N LEU A 51 -5.25 -4.30 -4.43
CA LEU A 51 -4.93 -4.60 -5.85
C LEU A 51 -3.49 -4.25 -6.23
N THR A 52 -2.88 -3.24 -5.61
CA THR A 52 -1.49 -2.84 -5.87
C THR A 52 -0.46 -3.89 -5.48
N ASP A 53 -0.83 -4.87 -4.64
CA ASP A 53 0.04 -5.98 -4.26
C ASP A 53 0.43 -6.83 -5.47
N ILE A 54 -0.39 -6.86 -6.53
CA ILE A 54 -0.08 -7.59 -7.77
C ILE A 54 1.16 -7.06 -8.50
N PHE A 55 1.45 -5.75 -8.35
CA PHE A 55 2.55 -5.08 -9.03
C PHE A 55 3.80 -4.92 -8.15
N THR A 56 3.64 -5.06 -6.84
CA THR A 56 4.68 -4.71 -5.86
C THR A 56 5.20 -5.91 -5.08
N LYS A 57 4.49 -7.04 -5.10
CA LYS A 57 4.84 -8.23 -4.32
C LYS A 57 4.81 -9.50 -5.18
N ALA A 58 5.67 -10.45 -4.80
CA ALA A 58 5.53 -11.82 -5.24
C ALA A 58 4.42 -12.49 -4.40
N LEU A 59 3.24 -12.70 -5.00
CA LEU A 59 2.08 -13.27 -4.33
C LEU A 59 1.94 -14.78 -4.61
N PRO A 60 1.40 -15.56 -3.65
CA PRO A 60 0.99 -16.94 -3.91
C PRO A 60 -0.06 -17.01 -5.02
N PRO A 61 -0.11 -18.11 -5.80
CA PRO A 61 -1.03 -18.24 -6.94
C PRO A 61 -2.51 -18.00 -6.58
N SER A 62 -2.96 -18.42 -5.39
CA SER A 62 -4.32 -18.23 -4.92
C SER A 62 -4.68 -16.75 -4.70
N SER A 63 -3.81 -16.01 -4.01
CA SER A 63 -3.98 -14.57 -3.78
C SER A 63 -3.88 -13.78 -5.08
N PHE A 64 -2.94 -14.16 -5.96
CA PHE A 64 -2.77 -13.55 -7.27
C PHE A 64 -4.02 -13.74 -8.15
N ALA A 65 -4.60 -14.94 -8.19
CA ALA A 65 -5.83 -15.22 -8.93
C ALA A 65 -7.01 -14.39 -8.41
N ALA A 66 -7.17 -14.29 -7.08
CA ALA A 66 -8.23 -13.49 -6.47
C ALA A 66 -8.10 -11.99 -6.83
N LEU A 67 -6.87 -11.44 -6.82
CA LEU A 67 -6.62 -10.06 -7.22
C LEU A 67 -6.80 -9.85 -8.73
N LEU A 68 -6.41 -10.82 -9.57
CA LEU A 68 -6.64 -10.77 -11.02
C LEU A 68 -8.12 -10.71 -11.37
N THR A 69 -8.96 -11.52 -10.70
CA THR A 69 -10.42 -11.46 -10.90
C THR A 69 -10.97 -10.09 -10.51
N LYS A 70 -10.50 -9.52 -9.39
CA LYS A 70 -10.90 -8.16 -8.97
C LYS A 70 -10.40 -7.07 -9.91
N LEU A 71 -9.26 -7.28 -10.59
CA LEU A 71 -8.72 -6.36 -11.58
C LEU A 71 -9.54 -6.33 -12.88
N GLY A 72 -10.43 -7.30 -13.10
CA GLY A 72 -11.25 -7.41 -14.30
C GLY A 72 -10.46 -7.86 -15.53
N MET A 73 -9.36 -8.60 -15.33
CA MET A 73 -8.55 -9.13 -16.41
C MET A 73 -9.33 -10.15 -17.24
N LEU A 74 -9.41 -9.91 -18.54
CA LEU A 74 -10.05 -10.83 -19.49
C LEU A 74 -9.00 -11.74 -20.11
N ASN A 75 -9.28 -13.04 -20.14
CA ASN A 75 -8.45 -14.00 -20.84
C ASN A 75 -8.75 -13.95 -22.34
N ILE A 76 -7.84 -13.38 -23.12
CA ILE A 76 -7.93 -13.29 -24.59
C ILE A 76 -7.87 -14.66 -25.30
N HIS A 77 -7.53 -15.73 -24.57
CA HIS A 77 -7.52 -17.11 -25.05
C HIS A 77 -8.70 -17.93 -24.51
N SER A 78 -9.65 -17.32 -23.79
CA SER A 78 -10.87 -18.02 -23.40
C SER A 78 -11.72 -18.26 -24.65
N PRO A 79 -12.18 -19.50 -24.90
CA PRO A 79 -13.16 -19.74 -25.95
C PRO A 79 -14.44 -18.95 -25.65
N ALA A 80 -15.09 -18.49 -26.73
CA ALA A 80 -16.37 -17.78 -26.69
C ALA A 80 -17.53 -18.69 -26.25
#